data_AF-A0A378NB09-F1
#
_entry.id   AF-A0A378NB09-F1
#
_cell.length_a   1.000
_cell.length_b   1.000
_cell.length_c   1.000
_cell.angle_alpha   90.00
_cell.angle_beta   90.00
_cell.angle_gamma   90.00
#
_symmetry.space_group_name_H-M   'P 1'
#
loop_
_entity.id
_entity.type
_entity.pdbx_description
1 polymer ?
#
loop_
_entity_poly.entity_id
_entity_poly.type
_entity_poly.pdbx_seq_one_letter_code
_entity_poly.pdbx_strand_id
1 'polypeptide(L)'
;MFQNNPLLAQLKQQIEASKEYVAGVVKASDKAFGFLECDKKSYFIPPAEMKKVMHGDSVKAVVKRDGDKEQVEIDSLLEPMLDRFIAQVRLNKEGKLQLAVDHPSIKQTIPANTHKKVTEKLENGDWVVAQLKTHPLRDDRFFFAQVTQFICKESDNFAPWWVTLARHEQPREPVANEKKL
;
A
#
# COMPACT_ATOMS: atom_id res chain seq x y z
N MET A 1 35.90 -15.46 18.95
CA MET A 1 35.66 -15.33 17.49
C MET A 1 34.93 -16.60 17.01
N PHE A 2 33.59 -16.62 16.99
CA PHE A 2 32.77 -17.77 16.56
C PHE A 2 32.36 -17.67 15.09
N GLN A 3 33.31 -17.34 14.21
CA GLN A 3 32.96 -16.81 12.89
C GLN A 3 32.74 -17.84 11.80
N ASN A 4 33.15 -19.10 11.91
CA ASN A 4 32.96 -20.07 10.83
C ASN A 4 32.78 -21.51 11.36
N ASN A 5 31.58 -21.85 11.85
CA ASN A 5 31.24 -23.24 12.13
C ASN A 5 30.28 -23.75 11.04
N PRO A 6 30.73 -24.64 10.13
CA PRO A 6 29.90 -25.15 9.04
C PRO A 6 28.64 -25.88 9.52
N LEU A 7 28.66 -26.44 10.74
CA LEU A 7 27.48 -27.04 11.38
C LEU A 7 26.38 -26.01 11.70
N LEU A 8 26.73 -24.76 12.04
CA LEU A 8 25.74 -23.70 12.29
C LEU A 8 25.06 -23.25 10.99
N ALA A 9 25.79 -23.24 9.86
CA ALA A 9 25.21 -22.96 8.55
C ALA A 9 24.27 -24.08 8.10
N GLN A 10 24.63 -25.34 8.35
CA GLN A 10 23.79 -26.51 8.08
C GLN A 10 22.52 -26.53 8.94
N LEU A 11 22.64 -26.20 10.23
CA LEU A 11 21.49 -26.06 11.14
C LEU A 11 20.59 -24.88 10.73
N LYS A 12 21.15 -23.74 10.32
CA LYS A 12 20.36 -22.62 9.77
C LYS A 12 19.59 -23.03 8.52
N GLN A 13 20.22 -23.73 7.58
CA GLN A 13 19.55 -24.22 6.36
C GLN A 13 18.44 -25.23 6.67
N GLN A 14 18.65 -26.15 7.63
CA GLN A 14 17.61 -27.07 8.05
C GLN A 14 16.43 -26.38 8.77
N ILE A 15 16.70 -25.33 9.55
CA ILE A 15 15.67 -24.53 10.21
C ILE A 15 14.91 -23.66 9.20
N GLU A 16 15.57 -23.17 8.15
CA GLU A 16 14.90 -22.43 7.07
C GLU A 16 14.03 -23.34 6.20
N ALA A 17 14.47 -24.58 5.94
CA ALA A 17 13.72 -25.54 5.13
C ALA A 17 12.46 -26.08 5.81
N SER A 18 12.34 -26.00 7.15
CA SER A 18 11.16 -26.46 7.89
C SER A 18 10.09 -25.38 8.10
N LYS A 19 10.34 -24.14 7.62
CA LYS A 19 9.37 -23.06 7.73
C LYS A 19 8.21 -23.28 6.77
N GLU A 20 6.99 -23.23 7.31
CA GLU A 20 5.76 -23.30 6.52
C GLU A 20 5.50 -21.92 5.90
N TYR A 21 5.58 -21.83 4.58
CA TYR A 21 5.28 -20.60 3.83
C TYR A 21 3.84 -20.63 3.34
N VAL A 22 3.13 -19.53 3.53
CA VAL A 22 1.76 -19.31 3.06
C VAL A 22 1.71 -18.04 2.23
N ALA A 23 0.88 -18.04 1.20
CA ALA A 23 0.57 -16.85 0.40
C ALA A 23 -0.88 -16.46 0.64
N GLY A 24 -1.16 -15.16 0.73
CA GLY A 24 -2.51 -14.67 0.97
C GLY A 24 -2.60 -13.15 0.84
N VAL A 25 -3.81 -12.64 1.07
CA VAL A 25 -4.11 -11.21 0.99
C VAL A 25 -4.16 -10.60 2.38
N VAL A 26 -3.50 -9.46 2.56
CA VAL A 26 -3.48 -8.74 3.83
C VAL A 26 -4.80 -8.01 4.06
N LYS A 27 -5.51 -8.37 5.13
CA LYS A 27 -6.65 -7.63 5.66
C LYS A 27 -6.26 -6.86 6.92
N ALA A 28 -6.03 -5.55 6.76
CA ALA A 28 -5.86 -4.66 7.90
C ALA A 28 -7.16 -4.55 8.73
N SER A 29 -7.00 -4.45 10.05
CA SER A 29 -8.08 -4.12 10.99
C SER A 29 -8.02 -2.64 11.38
N ASP A 30 -9.01 -2.16 12.13
CA ASP A 30 -9.00 -0.82 12.73
C ASP A 30 -7.93 -0.65 13.81
N LYS A 31 -7.48 -1.77 14.38
CA LYS A 31 -6.38 -1.83 15.35
C LYS A 31 -5.05 -1.95 14.60
N ALA A 32 -3.93 -1.79 15.29
CA ALA A 32 -2.59 -1.85 14.68
C ALA A 32 -2.18 -3.25 14.14
N PHE A 33 -3.06 -4.24 14.15
CA PHE A 33 -2.82 -5.60 13.64
C PHE A 33 -3.68 -5.89 12.42
N GLY A 34 -3.34 -6.96 11.70
CA GLY A 34 -4.11 -7.43 10.55
C GLY A 34 -4.19 -8.94 10.51
N PHE A 35 -4.79 -9.45 9.44
CA PHE A 35 -4.86 -10.88 9.16
C PHE A 35 -4.38 -11.14 7.74
N LEU A 36 -3.69 -12.25 7.53
CA LEU A 36 -3.39 -12.77 6.21
C LEU A 36 -4.47 -13.78 5.87
N GLU A 37 -5.32 -13.45 4.91
CA GLU A 37 -6.39 -14.32 4.45
C GLU A 37 -5.85 -15.24 3.35
N CYS A 38 -5.80 -16.54 3.63
CA CYS A 38 -5.50 -17.59 2.68
C CYS A 38 -6.81 -18.35 2.37
N ASP A 39 -6.81 -19.15 1.29
CA ASP A 39 -8.01 -19.84 0.77
C ASP A 39 -8.84 -20.61 1.82
N LYS A 40 -8.22 -21.13 2.87
CA LYS A 40 -8.88 -21.97 3.88
C LYS A 40 -8.68 -21.52 5.33
N LYS A 41 -7.78 -20.56 5.60
CA LYS A 41 -7.39 -20.15 6.94
C LYS A 41 -6.94 -18.69 6.94
N SER A 42 -7.17 -18.01 8.06
CA SER A 42 -6.69 -16.65 8.29
C SER A 42 -5.64 -16.66 9.39
N TYR A 43 -4.48 -16.08 9.10
CA TYR A 43 -3.37 -16.01 10.06
C TYR A 43 -3.25 -14.61 10.64
N PHE A 44 -2.80 -14.50 11.89
CA PHE A 44 -2.64 -13.20 12.55
C PHE A 44 -1.33 -12.51 12.13
N ILE A 45 -1.43 -11.25 11.67
CA ILE A 45 -0.26 -10.41 11.36
C ILE A 45 -0.03 -9.46 12.55
N PRO A 46 1.12 -9.57 13.24
CA PRO A 46 1.42 -8.71 14.37
C PRO A 46 1.64 -7.25 13.94
N PRO A 47 1.46 -6.27 14.86
CA PRO A 47 1.61 -4.85 14.53
C PRO A 47 2.98 -4.43 14.00
N ALA A 48 4.05 -5.15 14.36
CA ALA A 48 5.39 -4.89 13.84
C ALA A 48 5.48 -5.18 12.34
N GLU A 49 4.87 -6.28 11.89
CA GLU A 49 4.85 -6.71 10.50
C GLU A 49 3.85 -5.91 9.66
N MET A 50 2.72 -5.49 10.26
CA MET A 50 1.74 -4.63 9.60
C MET A 50 2.31 -3.28 9.15
N LYS A 51 3.44 -2.81 9.70
CA LYS A 51 4.10 -1.58 9.21
C LYS A 51 4.77 -1.75 7.85
N LYS A 52 5.05 -3.00 7.43
CA LYS A 52 5.72 -3.33 6.16
C LYS A 52 4.73 -3.53 5.01
N VAL A 53 3.46 -3.79 5.34
CA VAL A 53 2.40 -4.14 4.39
C VAL A 53 1.23 -3.17 4.47
N MET A 54 0.37 -3.20 3.48
CA MET A 54 -0.88 -2.46 3.42
C MET A 54 -2.06 -3.43 3.26
N HIS A 55 -3.26 -2.95 3.61
CA HIS A 55 -4.48 -3.67 3.26
C HIS A 55 -4.56 -3.91 1.75
N GLY A 56 -4.89 -5.16 1.38
CA GLY A 56 -5.03 -5.60 -0.01
C GLY A 56 -3.75 -6.16 -0.63
N ASP A 57 -2.58 -5.98 0.00
CA ASP A 57 -1.34 -6.52 -0.56
C ASP A 57 -1.37 -8.05 -0.54
N SER A 58 -0.97 -8.65 -1.66
CA SER A 58 -0.74 -10.08 -1.77
C SER A 58 0.69 -10.38 -1.38
N VAL A 59 0.88 -11.15 -0.31
CA VAL A 59 2.20 -11.38 0.29
C VAL A 59 2.43 -12.84 0.58
N LYS A 60 3.70 -13.23 0.55
CA LYS A 60 4.18 -14.50 1.07
C LYS A 60 4.67 -14.29 2.49
N ALA A 61 4.26 -15.15 3.39
CA ALA A 61 4.58 -15.05 4.81
C ALA A 61 4.97 -16.43 5.38
N VAL A 62 5.77 -16.41 6.43
CA VAL A 62 6.16 -17.60 7.19
C VAL A 62 5.24 -17.74 8.39
N VAL A 63 4.62 -18.91 8.54
CA VAL A 63 3.80 -19.24 9.70
C VAL A 63 4.72 -19.56 10.89
N LYS A 64 4.56 -18.81 11.98
CA LYS A 64 5.14 -19.11 13.29
C LYS A 64 4.03 -19.50 14.26
N ARG A 65 4.10 -20.73 14.79
CA ARG A 65 3.23 -21.17 15.88
C ARG A 65 3.95 -20.89 17.19
N ASP A 66 3.41 -19.94 17.96
CA ASP A 66 3.90 -19.64 19.30
C ASP A 66 2.82 -20.05 20.30
N GLY A 67 2.93 -21.29 20.80
CA GLY A 67 1.92 -21.94 21.63
C GLY A 67 0.58 -22.07 20.90
N ASP A 68 -0.45 -21.43 21.45
CA ASP A 68 -1.84 -21.51 20.98
C ASP A 68 -2.20 -20.43 19.93
N LYS A 69 -1.23 -19.57 19.55
CA LYS A 69 -1.43 -18.52 18.55
C LYS A 69 -0.60 -18.79 17.30
N GLU A 70 -1.29 -18.85 16.16
CA GLU A 70 -0.67 -18.88 14.84
C GLU A 70 -0.48 -17.43 14.35
N GLN A 71 0.78 -16.99 14.26
CA GLN A 71 1.14 -15.68 13.72
C GLN A 71 1.95 -15.84 12.44
N VAL A 72 1.95 -14.82 11.59
CA VAL A 72 2.74 -14.80 10.36
C VAL A 72 3.76 -13.67 10.36
N GLU A 73 4.94 -13.97 9.82
CA GLU A 73 5.99 -13.00 9.54
C GLU A 73 6.07 -12.79 8.03
N ILE A 74 6.05 -11.54 7.57
CA ILE A 74 6.02 -11.25 6.15
C ILE A 74 7.41 -11.45 5.56
N ASP A 75 7.48 -12.26 4.51
CA ASP A 75 8.73 -12.60 3.83
C ASP A 75 8.91 -11.75 2.57
N SER A 76 7.95 -11.79 1.66
CA SER A 76 8.04 -11.13 0.36
C SER A 76 6.70 -10.62 -0.16
N LEU A 77 6.73 -9.53 -0.92
CA LEU A 77 5.57 -9.00 -1.65
C LEU A 77 5.40 -9.76 -2.96
N LEU A 78 4.20 -10.29 -3.21
CA LEU A 78 3.85 -10.89 -4.50
C LEU A 78 3.24 -9.82 -5.40
N GLU A 79 2.16 -9.19 -4.94
CA GLU A 79 1.46 -8.14 -5.68
C GLU A 79 1.06 -7.00 -4.74
N PRO A 80 1.43 -5.74 -5.06
CA PRO A 80 0.94 -4.59 -4.32
C PRO A 80 -0.52 -4.30 -4.64
N MET A 81 -1.30 -3.89 -3.64
CA MET A 81 -2.65 -3.38 -3.84
C MET A 81 -2.66 -2.04 -4.59
N LEU A 82 -1.68 -1.19 -4.28
CA LEU A 82 -1.59 0.16 -4.81
C LEU A 82 -0.40 0.30 -5.76
N ASP A 83 -0.68 0.69 -7.00
CA ASP A 83 0.31 1.28 -7.90
C ASP A 83 -0.11 2.71 -8.23
N ARG A 84 -1.09 2.89 -9.12
CA ARG A 84 -1.75 4.18 -9.38
C ARG A 84 -3.04 4.27 -8.57
N PHE A 85 -3.21 5.34 -7.79
CA PHE A 85 -4.37 5.49 -6.93
C PHE A 85 -4.82 6.94 -6.80
N ILE A 86 -6.06 7.12 -6.34
CA ILE A 86 -6.61 8.41 -5.98
C ILE A 86 -6.39 8.65 -4.49
N ALA A 87 -6.02 9.87 -4.16
CA ALA A 87 -5.88 10.30 -2.79
C ALA A 87 -6.32 11.74 -2.59
N GLN A 88 -6.68 12.03 -1.34
CA GLN A 88 -6.79 13.39 -0.85
C GLN A 88 -5.46 13.83 -0.26
N VAL A 89 -5.10 15.07 -0.54
CA VAL A 89 -3.92 15.72 0.01
C VAL A 89 -4.15 16.02 1.48
N ARG A 90 -3.19 15.63 2.32
CA ARG A 90 -3.06 16.07 3.70
C ARG A 90 -1.71 16.72 3.95
N LEU A 91 -1.72 17.90 4.55
CA LEU A 91 -0.49 18.57 4.97
C LEU A 91 -0.29 18.37 6.47
N ASN A 92 0.89 17.89 6.85
CA ASN A 92 1.28 17.85 8.26
C ASN A 92 1.52 19.26 8.82
N LYS A 93 1.63 19.36 10.14
CA LYS A 93 2.00 20.61 10.84
C LYS A 93 3.32 21.24 10.34
N GLU A 94 4.22 20.41 9.82
CA GLU A 94 5.51 20.82 9.23
C GLU A 94 5.41 21.22 7.74
N GLY A 95 4.21 21.20 7.14
CA GLY A 95 3.99 21.47 5.72
C GLY A 95 4.39 20.32 4.79
N LYS A 96 4.76 19.16 5.32
CA LYS A 96 5.07 17.97 4.51
C LYS A 96 3.81 17.36 3.91
N LEU A 97 3.90 17.01 2.63
CA LEU A 97 2.81 16.40 1.87
C LEU A 97 2.61 14.94 2.25
N GLN A 98 1.37 14.60 2.60
CA GLN A 98 0.88 13.25 2.82
C GLN A 98 -0.38 13.02 2.00
N LEU A 99 -0.66 11.76 1.71
CA LEU A 99 -1.79 11.34 0.90
C LEU A 99 -2.65 10.37 1.70
N ALA A 100 -3.95 10.68 1.80
CA ALA A 100 -4.95 9.76 2.30
C ALA A 100 -5.59 9.05 1.11
N VAL A 101 -5.36 7.74 0.99
CA VAL A 101 -5.88 6.92 -0.11
C VAL A 101 -7.40 6.86 -0.05
N ASP A 102 -8.06 6.99 -1.20
CA ASP A 102 -9.52 6.90 -1.32
C ASP A 102 -10.01 5.44 -1.26
N HIS A 103 -9.78 4.80 -0.10
CA HIS A 103 -10.17 3.41 0.17
C HIS A 103 -10.60 3.23 1.64
N PRO A 104 -11.79 2.64 1.92
CA PRO A 104 -12.35 2.53 3.29
C PRO A 104 -11.44 1.83 4.30
N SER A 105 -10.70 0.81 3.84
CA SER A 105 -9.84 -0.02 4.70
C SER A 105 -8.40 0.48 4.81
N ILE A 106 -8.00 1.52 4.06
CA ILE A 106 -6.65 2.09 4.09
C ILE A 106 -6.70 3.43 4.82
N LYS A 107 -6.48 3.39 6.13
CA LYS A 107 -6.51 4.59 6.99
C LYS A 107 -5.17 5.28 7.14
N GLN A 108 -4.09 4.61 6.76
CA GLN A 108 -2.74 5.15 6.86
C GLN A 108 -2.48 6.23 5.80
N THR A 109 -1.83 7.31 6.20
CA THR A 109 -1.39 8.36 5.29
C THR A 109 -0.03 8.03 4.71
N ILE A 110 0.15 8.21 3.41
CA ILE A 110 1.40 7.93 2.71
C ILE A 110 2.14 9.25 2.46
N PRO A 111 3.39 9.43 2.94
CA PRO A 111 4.19 10.60 2.60
C PRO A 111 4.45 10.65 1.08
N ALA A 112 4.42 11.85 0.52
CA ALA A 112 4.56 12.02 -0.91
C ALA A 112 5.32 13.29 -1.32
N ASN A 113 5.74 13.33 -2.57
CA ASN A 113 6.17 14.55 -3.24
C ASN A 113 5.33 14.82 -4.50
N THR A 114 5.47 16.01 -5.06
CA THR A 114 4.85 16.35 -6.34
C THR A 114 5.80 16.02 -7.49
N HIS A 115 5.26 15.46 -8.57
CA HIS A 115 5.98 15.36 -9.82
C HIS A 115 6.14 16.76 -10.43
N LYS A 116 7.24 17.02 -11.15
CA LYS A 116 7.52 18.30 -11.82
C LYS A 116 6.44 18.77 -12.82
N LYS A 117 5.55 17.87 -13.22
CA LYS A 117 4.43 18.13 -14.14
C LYS A 117 3.25 18.79 -13.43
N VAL A 118 3.15 18.60 -12.11
CA VAL A 118 2.11 19.20 -11.28
C VAL A 118 2.62 20.56 -10.85
N THR A 119 2.09 21.59 -11.51
CA THR A 119 2.42 22.99 -11.23
C THR A 119 1.47 23.61 -10.22
N GLU A 120 0.30 23.00 -9.97
CA GLU A 120 -0.64 23.52 -8.98
C GLU A 120 -0.08 23.44 -7.56
N LYS A 121 -0.39 24.46 -6.76
CA LYS A 121 -0.14 24.43 -5.33
C LYS A 121 -1.21 23.59 -4.65
N LEU A 122 -0.80 22.43 -4.15
CA LEU A 122 -1.67 21.50 -3.44
C LEU A 122 -2.00 22.01 -2.03
N GLU A 123 -3.27 21.96 -1.68
CA GLU A 123 -3.80 22.34 -0.38
C GLU A 123 -4.45 21.13 0.29
N ASN A 124 -4.67 21.22 1.60
CA ASN A 124 -5.32 20.16 2.36
C ASN A 124 -6.75 19.92 1.82
N GLY A 125 -7.10 18.66 1.58
CA GLY A 125 -8.39 18.25 1.01
C GLY A 125 -8.41 18.12 -0.52
N ASP A 126 -7.39 18.61 -1.22
CA ASP A 126 -7.34 18.53 -2.69
C ASP A 126 -7.27 17.08 -3.19
N TRP A 127 -7.95 16.80 -4.29
CA TRP A 127 -7.95 15.49 -4.92
C TRP A 127 -6.83 15.38 -5.95
N VAL A 128 -6.09 14.28 -5.88
CA VAL A 128 -4.95 14.02 -6.76
C VAL A 128 -4.89 12.56 -7.18
N VAL A 129 -4.24 12.33 -8.33
CA VAL A 129 -3.75 11.01 -8.71
C VAL A 129 -2.29 10.90 -8.26
N ALA A 130 -1.96 9.80 -7.61
CA ALA A 130 -0.61 9.49 -7.20
C ALA A 130 -0.20 8.10 -7.66
N GLN A 131 1.12 7.90 -7.72
CA GLN A 131 1.71 6.59 -7.96
C GLN A 131 2.61 6.20 -6.79
N LEU A 132 2.49 4.95 -6.34
CA LEU A 132 3.37 4.39 -5.32
C LEU A 132 4.77 4.18 -5.92
N LYS A 133 5.77 4.86 -5.36
CA LYS A 133 7.16 4.75 -5.80
C LYS A 133 7.96 3.78 -4.96
N THR A 134 7.68 3.72 -3.66
CA THR A 134 8.44 2.91 -2.71
C THR A 134 7.49 2.05 -1.88
N HIS A 135 7.81 0.77 -1.77
CA HIS A 135 7.10 -0.19 -0.93
C HIS A 135 8.09 -0.86 0.05
N PRO A 136 7.79 -1.00 1.35
CA PRO A 136 8.74 -1.55 2.31
C PRO A 136 9.30 -2.92 1.95
N LEU A 137 8.45 -3.84 1.51
CA LEU A 137 8.88 -5.18 1.09
C LEU A 137 9.67 -5.24 -0.22
N ARG A 138 9.69 -4.16 -1.02
CA ARG A 138 10.41 -4.12 -2.31
C ARG A 138 11.70 -3.33 -2.21
N ASP A 139 11.65 -2.20 -1.51
CA ASP A 139 12.67 -1.16 -1.55
C ASP A 139 13.37 -0.96 -0.18
N ASP A 140 13.03 -1.77 0.83
CA ASP A 140 13.52 -1.72 2.23
C ASP A 140 13.43 -0.32 2.85
N ARG A 141 12.33 0.37 2.55
CA ARG A 141 12.05 1.76 2.92
C ARG A 141 10.62 1.92 3.40
N PHE A 142 10.19 3.14 3.72
CA PHE A 142 8.80 3.43 4.03
C PHE A 142 7.95 3.55 2.75
N PHE A 143 6.63 3.40 2.89
CA PHE A 143 5.69 3.72 1.81
C PHE A 143 5.89 5.16 1.35
N PHE A 144 6.16 5.36 0.06
CA PHE A 144 6.32 6.70 -0.50
C PHE A 144 5.65 6.78 -1.85
N ALA A 145 4.90 7.84 -2.06
CA ALA A 145 4.18 8.09 -3.29
C ALA A 145 4.64 9.38 -3.97
N GLN A 146 4.33 9.50 -5.26
CA GLN A 146 4.53 10.71 -6.02
C GLN A 146 3.20 11.12 -6.65
N VAL A 147 2.80 12.37 -6.42
CA VAL A 147 1.62 12.95 -7.07
C VAL A 147 1.93 13.20 -8.53
N THR A 148 1.16 12.59 -9.42
CA THR A 148 1.37 12.65 -10.87
C THR A 148 0.44 13.63 -11.55
N GLN A 149 -0.76 13.85 -11.00
CA GLN A 149 -1.79 14.71 -11.57
C GLN A 149 -2.68 15.31 -10.48
N PHE A 150 -3.01 16.59 -10.63
CA PHE A 150 -4.06 17.25 -9.87
C PHE A 150 -5.43 16.97 -10.48
N ILE A 151 -6.42 16.63 -9.65
CA ILE A 151 -7.80 16.37 -10.08
C ILE A 151 -8.61 17.65 -9.88
N CYS A 152 -8.91 18.02 -8.65
CA CYS A 152 -9.73 19.18 -8.31
C CYS A 152 -9.51 19.60 -6.85
N LYS A 153 -10.01 20.79 -6.51
CA LYS A 153 -10.03 21.28 -5.13
C LYS A 153 -11.07 20.52 -4.31
N GLU A 154 -10.92 20.52 -2.99
CA GLU A 154 -11.92 19.95 -2.06
C GLU A 154 -13.30 20.61 -2.24
N SER A 155 -13.31 21.92 -2.50
CA SER A 155 -14.53 22.74 -2.63
C SER A 155 -15.27 22.57 -3.97
N ASP A 156 -14.77 21.73 -4.88
CA ASP A 156 -15.43 21.50 -6.16
C ASP A 156 -16.64 20.57 -5.98
N ASN A 157 -17.84 21.08 -6.25
CA ASN A 157 -19.09 20.31 -6.18
C ASN A 157 -19.10 19.09 -7.12
N PHE A 158 -18.30 19.10 -8.18
CA PHE A 158 -18.17 18.01 -9.14
C PHE A 158 -17.04 17.04 -8.80
N ALA A 159 -16.37 17.19 -7.64
CA ALA A 159 -15.29 16.31 -7.20
C ALA A 159 -15.61 14.81 -7.35
N PRO A 160 -16.81 14.29 -6.98
CA PRO A 160 -17.12 12.87 -7.18
C PRO A 160 -17.03 12.41 -8.64
N TRP A 161 -17.43 13.25 -9.59
CA TRP A 161 -17.34 12.95 -11.02
C TRP A 161 -15.88 12.97 -11.49
N TRP A 162 -15.13 14.00 -11.12
CA TRP A 162 -13.72 14.12 -11.54
C TRP A 162 -12.85 13.01 -10.98
N VAL A 163 -13.08 12.63 -9.73
CA VAL A 163 -12.44 11.49 -9.06
C VAL A 163 -12.76 10.20 -9.80
N THR A 164 -14.03 9.96 -10.15
CA THR A 164 -14.44 8.75 -10.86
C THR A 164 -13.80 8.67 -12.25
N LEU A 165 -13.81 9.77 -13.01
CA LEU A 165 -13.17 9.83 -14.32
C LEU A 165 -11.66 9.57 -14.22
N ALA A 166 -10.99 10.20 -13.26
CA ALA A 166 -9.56 9.99 -13.03
C ALA A 166 -9.25 8.54 -12.63
N ARG A 167 -10.13 7.89 -11.86
CA ARG A 167 -9.96 6.50 -11.39
C ARG A 167 -9.88 5.55 -12.58
N HIS A 168 -10.77 5.73 -13.53
CA HIS A 168 -10.91 4.90 -14.74
C HIS A 168 -10.13 5.43 -15.95
N GLU A 169 -9.27 6.44 -15.75
CA GLU A 169 -8.45 7.06 -16.81
C GLU A 169 -9.30 7.57 -17.99
N GLN A 170 -10.50 8.04 -17.68
CA GLN A 170 -11.43 8.57 -18.68
C GLN A 170 -11.18 10.06 -18.93
N PRO A 171 -11.33 10.52 -20.19
CA PRO A 171 -11.22 11.93 -20.50
C PRO A 171 -12.34 12.71 -19.81
N ARG A 172 -12.05 13.98 -19.52
CA ARG A 172 -13.08 14.94 -19.07
C ARG A 172 -13.95 15.46 -20.20
N GLU A 173 -13.50 15.25 -21.42
CA GLU A 173 -14.24 15.62 -22.62
C GLU A 173 -15.29 14.54 -22.93
N PRO A 174 -16.47 14.94 -23.41
CA PRO A 174 -17.45 13.99 -23.87
C PRO A 174 -16.86 13.17 -25.02
N VAL A 175 -17.14 11.87 -25.03
CA VAL A 175 -16.80 11.00 -26.15
C VAL A 175 -17.44 11.60 -27.40
N ALA A 176 -16.64 11.87 -28.43
CA ALA A 176 -17.09 12.48 -29.66
C ALA A 176 -17.99 11.49 -30.44
N ASN A 177 -19.24 11.33 -30.01
CA ASN A 177 -20.21 10.53 -30.74
C ASN A 177 -20.95 11.40 -31.76
N GLU A 178 -20.65 11.05 -33.01
CA GLU A 178 -21.35 11.26 -34.28
C GLU A 178 -21.68 12.70 -34.70
N LYS A 179 -21.14 13.05 -35.88
CA LYS A 179 -21.54 14.21 -36.67
C LYS A 179 -23.06 14.32 -36.64
N LYS A 180 -23.57 15.46 -36.13
CA LYS A 180 -24.94 15.89 -36.39
C LYS A 180 -25.19 15.79 -37.89
N LEU A 181 -26.04 14.85 -38.29
CA LEU A 181 -26.65 14.78 -39.61
C LEU A 181 -27.53 16.02 -39.83
#